data_AF-A0A972Y866-F1
#
_entry.id   AF-A0A972Y866-F1
#
_cell.length_a   1.000
_cell.length_b   1.000
_cell.length_c   1.000
_cell.angle_alpha   90.00
_cell.angle_beta   90.00
_cell.angle_gamma   90.00
#
_symmetry.space_group_name_H-M   'P 1'
#
loop_
_entity.id
_entity.type
_entity.pdbx_description
1 polymer ?
#
loop_
_entity_poly.entity_id
_entity_poly.type
_entity_poly.pdbx_seq_one_letter_code
_entity_poly.pdbx_strand_id
1 'polypeptide(L)'
;MPIISRTLLLFTCLVLAGCGGSGGGNGVTLTNSGPVFSSTAQISIEENSVGVIYTAQANDADGDSVTISIAGGPDAGSVSLDASTGGVSFLIDLDFENPGDANADNIYQITLEARDGRGGVATLDLEIEVTDQVEAISVRRVATGLNQPLGLVALPDGTGRVLVLEKTGRVRILTPDTGAIDSVDFLDVSASISTAGERGLLGMALSPNFASDRQVYVNLINLAGDTELRRFQTFGGTPDQVDPATSDVILTFSQPDSNHNAGWIGFDASGFLIFPTGDGGGSGDPSDFAQNPQSLLGKVLRIDVSGDDFAADDSRDYAIPAGNTFTNPADGLPEIFAIGLRNPFQSSFDPDSGDLLIGDVGQGAIEEISRLPMTDNSLNFGWAVREGTAFFKGSNQAEFTDPVAEYSHGVGPREGRSITGGVVYQGPVEALQNTYIFADFISDNVWGIPTTDLINGQTVASSEFILLTDDFTPDVGSLDSITAFGTDEVGNLYIVSLGGDVFRLEAQN
;
A
#
# COMPACT_ATOMS: atom_id res chain seq x y z
N MET A 1 -15.11 69.08 46.33
CA MET A 1 -13.82 69.04 47.06
C MET A 1 -12.79 68.35 46.16
N PRO A 2 -11.57 68.89 46.08
CA PRO A 2 -10.94 69.30 44.82
C PRO A 2 -9.66 68.47 44.52
N ILE A 3 -8.97 68.64 43.38
CA ILE A 3 -7.79 69.54 43.21
C ILE A 3 -7.32 69.39 41.73
N ILE A 4 -7.41 70.43 40.87
CA ILE A 4 -6.32 71.35 40.39
C ILE A 4 -5.39 70.65 39.37
N SER A 5 -4.88 71.21 38.26
CA SER A 5 -4.99 72.46 37.51
C SER A 5 -3.89 72.42 36.43
N ARG A 6 -4.11 72.94 35.23
CA ARG A 6 -3.34 74.07 34.62
C ARG A 6 -3.40 74.08 33.09
N THR A 7 -4.20 75.04 32.62
CA THR A 7 -4.12 75.70 31.31
C THR A 7 -2.81 76.49 31.19
N LEU A 8 -2.21 76.52 29.99
CA LEU A 8 -1.40 77.66 29.54
C LEU A 8 -1.77 78.03 28.11
N LEU A 9 -2.42 79.18 27.98
CA LEU A 9 -2.64 79.96 26.77
C LEU A 9 -1.42 80.86 26.56
N LEU A 10 -0.98 81.12 25.32
CA LEU A 10 -0.40 82.42 24.98
C LEU A 10 -0.49 82.75 23.46
N PHE A 11 -1.40 83.68 23.17
CA PHE A 11 -1.28 84.86 22.30
C PHE A 11 -0.90 84.77 20.80
N THR A 12 -1.94 85.00 19.98
CA THR A 12 -2.07 85.86 18.79
C THR A 12 -0.91 86.75 18.34
N CYS A 13 -0.66 86.75 17.03
CA CYS A 13 -0.36 87.96 16.25
C CYS A 13 -1.08 87.92 14.89
N LEU A 14 -1.88 88.95 14.64
CA LEU A 14 -2.67 89.21 13.44
C LEU A 14 -1.87 90.16 12.54
N VAL A 15 -1.65 89.82 11.26
CA VAL A 15 -1.24 90.79 10.22
C VAL A 15 -2.08 90.53 8.97
N LEU A 16 -2.79 91.58 8.54
CA LEU A 16 -3.57 91.67 7.31
C LEU A 16 -2.81 92.58 6.32
N ALA A 17 -2.50 92.06 5.14
CA ALA A 17 -2.26 92.75 3.85
C ALA A 17 -2.01 91.62 2.83
N GLY A 18 -2.48 91.56 1.59
CA GLY A 18 -3.23 92.42 0.67
C GLY A 18 -3.17 91.69 -0.68
N CYS A 19 -4.17 91.88 -1.55
CA CYS A 19 -4.35 91.17 -2.83
C CYS A 19 -3.12 91.12 -3.76
N GLY A 20 -3.01 90.02 -4.49
CA GLY A 20 -2.20 89.90 -5.71
C GLY A 20 -2.34 88.52 -6.34
N GLY A 21 -3.28 88.36 -7.28
CA GLY A 21 -3.46 87.11 -8.01
C GLY A 21 -2.35 86.88 -9.04
N SER A 22 -2.00 85.61 -9.25
CA SER A 22 -1.63 85.06 -10.57
C SER A 22 -1.69 83.54 -10.46
N GLY A 23 -2.59 82.93 -11.23
CA GLY A 23 -2.63 81.49 -11.41
C GLY A 23 -1.33 80.99 -12.04
N GLY A 24 -0.81 79.91 -11.48
CA GLY A 24 0.26 79.10 -12.02
C GLY A 24 0.16 77.75 -11.33
N GLY A 25 -0.52 76.80 -11.98
CA GLY A 25 -0.77 75.48 -11.43
C GLY A 25 0.52 74.74 -11.15
N ASN A 26 0.79 74.49 -9.87
CA ASN A 26 1.62 73.36 -9.49
C ASN A 26 0.73 72.12 -9.62
N GLY A 27 0.87 71.40 -10.72
CA GLY A 27 0.45 70.01 -10.76
C GLY A 27 1.21 69.29 -9.66
N VAL A 28 0.52 68.96 -8.56
CA VAL A 28 0.96 67.91 -7.66
C VAL A 28 0.90 66.66 -8.51
N THR A 29 2.05 66.18 -8.99
CA THR A 29 2.15 64.80 -9.47
C THR A 29 1.89 63.93 -8.26
N LEU A 30 0.66 63.43 -8.13
CA LEU A 30 0.36 62.33 -7.23
C LEU A 30 1.25 61.17 -7.68
N THR A 31 2.22 60.82 -6.84
CA THR A 31 3.05 59.62 -7.07
C THR A 31 2.17 58.41 -6.82
N ASN A 32 1.94 57.62 -7.87
CA ASN A 32 1.21 56.35 -7.81
C ASN A 32 1.84 55.42 -6.78
N SER A 33 1.07 55.05 -5.78
CA SER A 33 1.36 53.95 -4.87
C SER A 33 1.09 52.64 -5.59
N GLY A 34 1.85 51.59 -5.29
CA GLY A 34 1.53 50.27 -5.84
C GLY A 34 0.41 49.61 -5.03
N PRO A 35 -0.26 48.59 -5.62
CA PRO A 35 -1.23 47.80 -4.89
C PRO A 35 -0.57 47.04 -3.73
N VAL A 36 -1.36 46.68 -2.72
CA VAL A 36 -0.92 45.87 -1.59
C VAL A 36 -1.96 44.78 -1.32
N PHE A 37 -1.52 43.53 -1.21
CA PHE A 37 -2.39 42.43 -0.80
C PHE A 37 -2.88 42.63 0.63
N SER A 38 -4.18 42.43 0.85
CA SER A 38 -4.82 42.43 2.16
C SER A 38 -5.25 41.02 2.60
N SER A 39 -5.22 40.04 1.69
CA SER A 39 -5.45 38.62 2.00
C SER A 39 -4.19 37.97 2.60
N THR A 40 -4.37 36.89 3.36
CA THR A 40 -3.26 36.19 4.03
C THR A 40 -2.41 35.41 3.04
N ALA A 41 -1.12 35.24 3.36
CA ALA A 41 -0.18 34.43 2.57
C ALA A 41 -0.27 32.93 2.86
N GLN A 42 -1.00 32.54 3.92
CA GLN A 42 -1.12 31.15 4.35
C GLN A 42 -2.58 30.87 4.73
N ILE A 43 -3.08 29.71 4.31
CA ILE A 43 -4.33 29.12 4.77
C ILE A 43 -4.16 27.60 4.89
N SER A 44 -5.05 26.96 5.64
CA SER A 44 -5.19 25.51 5.65
C SER A 44 -6.63 25.16 5.25
N ILE A 45 -6.81 24.10 4.46
CA ILE A 45 -8.10 23.58 4.02
C ILE A 45 -8.13 22.07 4.21
N GLU A 46 -9.30 21.52 4.51
CA GLU A 46 -9.47 20.06 4.48
C GLU A 46 -9.36 19.58 3.03
N GLU A 47 -8.83 18.38 2.83
CA GLU A 47 -8.95 17.67 1.56
C GLU A 47 -10.42 17.49 1.14
N ASN A 48 -10.68 17.03 -0.08
CA ASN A 48 -12.02 16.99 -0.66
C ASN A 48 -12.73 18.36 -0.76
N SER A 49 -12.06 19.47 -0.40
CA SER A 49 -12.59 20.83 -0.53
C SER A 49 -12.82 21.21 -2.00
N VAL A 50 -14.08 21.42 -2.36
CA VAL A 50 -14.48 21.82 -3.71
C VAL A 50 -14.81 23.31 -3.82
N GLY A 51 -14.53 23.91 -4.98
CA GLY A 51 -14.90 25.28 -5.29
C GLY A 51 -13.88 26.32 -4.81
N VAL A 52 -14.37 27.51 -4.42
CA VAL A 52 -13.50 28.63 -4.03
C VAL A 52 -12.96 28.42 -2.61
N ILE A 53 -11.67 28.10 -2.51
CA ILE A 53 -10.97 27.79 -1.27
C ILE A 53 -10.22 29.01 -0.68
N TYR A 54 -9.96 30.02 -1.50
CA TYR A 54 -9.30 31.25 -1.11
C TYR A 54 -9.85 32.42 -1.93
N THR A 55 -9.85 33.63 -1.36
CA THR A 55 -10.20 34.84 -2.10
C THR A 55 -9.07 35.86 -1.97
N ALA A 56 -8.33 36.04 -3.05
CA ALA A 56 -7.26 37.01 -3.15
C ALA A 56 -7.83 38.43 -3.12
N GLN A 57 -7.27 39.28 -2.26
CA GLN A 57 -7.68 40.68 -2.15
C GLN A 57 -6.45 41.57 -2.14
N ALA A 58 -6.47 42.60 -2.97
CA ALA A 58 -5.46 43.64 -2.99
C ALA A 58 -6.13 45.00 -3.16
N ASN A 59 -5.57 46.00 -2.48
CA ASN A 59 -6.08 47.36 -2.51
C ASN A 59 -4.98 48.30 -2.95
N ASP A 60 -5.37 49.34 -3.67
CA ASP A 60 -4.50 50.44 -4.03
C ASP A 60 -4.85 51.69 -3.20
N ALA A 61 -3.83 52.35 -2.64
CA ALA A 61 -4.03 53.50 -1.75
C ALA A 61 -4.58 54.75 -2.49
N ASP A 62 -4.34 54.84 -3.80
CA ASP A 62 -4.85 55.90 -4.66
C ASP A 62 -6.26 55.60 -5.20
N GLY A 63 -6.80 54.41 -4.89
CA GLY A 63 -8.13 53.96 -5.29
C GLY A 63 -8.21 53.47 -6.74
N ASP A 64 -7.07 53.16 -7.35
CA ASP A 64 -7.00 52.57 -8.68
C ASP A 64 -7.56 51.14 -8.70
N SER A 65 -8.08 50.72 -9.86
CA SER A 65 -8.64 49.39 -10.03
C SER A 65 -7.51 48.35 -10.06
N VAL A 66 -7.59 47.36 -9.17
CA VAL A 66 -6.60 46.28 -9.07
C VAL A 66 -7.09 45.04 -9.82
N THR A 67 -6.22 44.47 -10.65
CA THR A 67 -6.40 43.16 -11.27
C THR A 67 -5.45 42.16 -10.65
N ILE A 68 -5.96 40.98 -10.27
CA ILE A 68 -5.16 39.89 -9.69
C ILE A 68 -5.07 38.74 -10.70
N SER A 69 -3.89 38.14 -10.80
CA SER A 69 -3.62 36.96 -11.65
C SER A 69 -2.63 36.01 -10.98
N ILE A 70 -2.61 34.75 -11.43
CA ILE A 70 -1.54 33.80 -11.07
C ILE A 70 -0.30 34.14 -11.89
N ALA A 71 0.83 34.36 -11.21
CA ALA A 71 2.10 34.71 -11.82
C ALA A 71 3.12 33.56 -11.85
N GLY A 72 2.94 32.53 -11.01
CA GLY A 72 3.82 31.36 -10.95
C GLY A 72 3.63 30.57 -9.66
N GLY A 73 4.70 29.89 -9.24
CA GLY A 73 4.69 28.92 -8.14
C GLY A 73 4.88 27.49 -8.67
N PRO A 74 5.48 26.57 -7.88
CA PRO A 74 5.58 25.15 -8.23
C PRO A 74 4.22 24.55 -8.63
N ASP A 75 3.14 24.97 -7.96
CA ASP A 75 1.82 24.37 -8.08
C ASP A 75 0.80 25.23 -8.84
N ALA A 76 1.30 26.22 -9.59
CA ALA A 76 0.44 27.16 -10.35
C ALA A 76 -0.49 26.45 -11.35
N GLY A 77 -0.10 25.27 -11.83
CA GLY A 77 -0.90 24.44 -12.75
C GLY A 77 -2.10 23.75 -12.09
N SER A 78 -2.11 23.63 -10.76
CA SER A 78 -3.11 22.90 -9.99
C SER A 78 -4.30 23.77 -9.59
N VAL A 79 -4.27 25.08 -9.86
CA VAL A 79 -5.31 26.04 -9.45
C VAL A 79 -5.79 26.94 -10.59
N SER A 80 -6.96 27.53 -10.38
CA SER A 80 -7.54 28.58 -11.21
C SER A 80 -7.86 29.80 -10.36
N LEU A 81 -7.88 30.98 -10.99
CA LEU A 81 -8.26 32.25 -10.36
C LEU A 81 -9.32 32.96 -11.20
N ASP A 82 -10.45 33.31 -10.58
CA ASP A 82 -11.46 34.20 -11.16
C ASP A 82 -11.04 35.66 -10.94
N ALA A 83 -10.61 36.31 -12.01
CA ALA A 83 -10.12 37.70 -11.97
C ALA A 83 -11.18 38.74 -11.56
N SER A 84 -12.47 38.38 -11.60
CA SER A 84 -13.56 39.28 -11.21
C SER A 84 -13.87 39.25 -9.71
N THR A 85 -13.65 38.11 -9.06
CA THR A 85 -13.94 37.88 -7.64
C THR A 85 -12.70 37.73 -6.78
N GLY A 86 -11.55 37.42 -7.38
CA GLY A 86 -10.33 37.00 -6.68
C GLY A 86 -10.39 35.56 -6.16
N GLY A 87 -11.45 34.81 -6.47
CA GLY A 87 -11.62 33.44 -6.01
C GLY A 87 -10.59 32.49 -6.62
N VAL A 88 -9.90 31.73 -5.78
CA VAL A 88 -8.96 30.67 -6.18
C VAL A 88 -9.60 29.31 -5.89
N SER A 89 -9.46 28.37 -6.82
CA SER A 89 -10.02 27.01 -6.75
C SER A 89 -9.06 26.00 -7.35
N PHE A 90 -9.01 24.78 -6.82
CA PHE A 90 -8.22 23.70 -7.41
C PHE A 90 -8.84 23.18 -8.71
N LEU A 91 -7.97 22.72 -9.61
CA LEU A 91 -8.30 22.05 -10.87
C LEU A 91 -8.15 20.52 -10.78
N ILE A 92 -7.65 20.06 -9.65
CA ILE A 92 -7.48 18.66 -9.27
C ILE A 92 -8.36 18.39 -8.05
N ASP A 93 -8.72 17.13 -7.85
CA ASP A 93 -9.28 16.69 -6.59
C ASP A 93 -8.14 16.67 -5.55
N LEU A 94 -8.42 17.17 -4.35
CA LEU A 94 -7.46 17.19 -3.24
C LEU A 94 -7.62 15.90 -2.44
N ASP A 95 -6.50 15.22 -2.25
CA ASP A 95 -6.36 13.94 -1.58
C ASP A 95 -5.08 14.06 -0.74
N PHE A 96 -5.21 13.99 0.60
CA PHE A 96 -4.09 14.22 1.51
C PHE A 96 -3.09 13.05 1.51
N GLU A 97 -3.58 11.85 1.25
CA GLU A 97 -2.84 10.59 1.21
C GLU A 97 -2.05 10.45 -0.10
N ASN A 98 -2.53 11.11 -1.16
CA ASN A 98 -1.92 11.21 -2.48
C ASN A 98 -1.86 12.66 -3.02
N PRO A 99 -1.01 13.52 -2.42
CA PRO A 99 -0.97 14.92 -2.77
C PRO A 99 -0.46 15.15 -4.19
N GLY A 100 -1.23 15.91 -4.96
CA GLY A 100 -0.89 16.34 -6.32
C GLY A 100 -0.03 17.61 -6.39
N ASP A 101 0.61 18.03 -5.29
CA ASP A 101 1.58 19.13 -5.29
C ASP A 101 2.95 18.64 -5.81
N ALA A 102 3.83 19.59 -6.15
CA ALA A 102 5.07 19.30 -6.87
C ALA A 102 6.08 18.44 -6.08
N ASN A 103 5.95 18.41 -4.76
CA ASN A 103 6.88 17.78 -3.81
C ASN A 103 6.21 16.77 -2.86
N ALA A 104 4.90 16.51 -3.00
CA ALA A 104 4.16 15.55 -2.20
C ALA A 104 4.20 15.84 -0.68
N ASP A 105 4.19 17.12 -0.28
CA ASP A 105 4.25 17.53 1.13
C ASP A 105 2.99 18.20 1.68
N ASN A 106 1.89 18.14 0.91
CA ASN A 106 0.58 18.70 1.23
C ASN A 106 0.56 20.24 1.32
N ILE A 107 1.56 20.93 0.75
CA ILE A 107 1.65 22.39 0.76
C ILE A 107 1.74 22.92 -0.68
N TYR A 108 0.61 23.41 -1.18
CA TYR A 108 0.56 24.01 -2.51
C TYR A 108 1.05 25.46 -2.49
N GLN A 109 2.09 25.74 -3.28
CA GLN A 109 2.76 27.04 -3.34
C GLN A 109 2.45 27.78 -4.65
N ILE A 110 1.77 28.92 -4.54
CA ILE A 110 1.27 29.71 -5.68
C ILE A 110 1.68 31.17 -5.53
N THR A 111 2.32 31.76 -6.54
CA THR A 111 2.61 33.19 -6.57
C THR A 111 1.48 33.95 -7.29
N LEU A 112 0.77 34.80 -6.55
CA LEU A 112 -0.22 35.73 -7.09
C LEU A 112 0.42 37.09 -7.38
N GLU A 113 -0.10 37.80 -8.39
CA GLU A 113 0.32 39.15 -8.76
C GLU A 113 -0.88 40.09 -8.85
N ALA A 114 -0.77 41.25 -8.20
CA ALA A 114 -1.73 42.35 -8.27
C ALA A 114 -1.14 43.51 -9.09
N ARG A 115 -1.91 44.04 -10.04
CA ARG A 115 -1.55 45.20 -10.87
C ARG A 115 -2.61 46.28 -10.79
N ASP A 116 -2.19 47.54 -10.74
CA ASP A 116 -3.07 48.73 -10.69
C ASP A 116 -3.36 49.36 -12.07
N GLY A 117 -2.77 48.82 -13.14
CA GLY A 117 -2.86 49.39 -14.50
C GLY A 117 -2.07 50.69 -14.72
N ARG A 118 -1.35 51.18 -13.71
CA ARG A 118 -0.49 52.39 -13.73
C ARG A 118 0.99 52.10 -13.50
N GLY A 119 1.33 50.82 -13.38
CA GLY A 119 2.71 50.34 -13.29
C GLY A 119 3.10 49.88 -11.90
N GLY A 120 2.21 49.98 -10.91
CA GLY A 120 2.36 49.32 -9.63
C GLY A 120 2.08 47.82 -9.75
N VAL A 121 2.94 47.04 -9.08
CA VAL A 121 2.88 45.59 -9.02
C VAL A 121 3.18 45.15 -7.59
N ALA A 122 2.40 44.21 -7.08
CA ALA A 122 2.71 43.49 -5.85
C ALA A 122 2.53 41.99 -6.07
N THR A 123 3.29 41.20 -5.32
CA THR A 123 3.19 39.74 -5.34
C THR A 123 2.82 39.21 -3.95
N LEU A 124 2.17 38.06 -3.93
CA LEU A 124 1.87 37.28 -2.73
C LEU A 124 2.24 35.83 -3.02
N ASP A 125 3.19 35.30 -2.27
CA ASP A 125 3.46 33.86 -2.25
C ASP A 125 2.47 33.23 -1.28
N LEU A 126 1.46 32.57 -1.84
CA LEU A 126 0.38 31.90 -1.14
C LEU A 126 0.77 30.44 -0.91
N GLU A 127 0.72 30.00 0.35
CA GLU A 127 0.81 28.59 0.74
C GLU A 127 -0.57 28.12 1.19
N ILE A 128 -1.02 27.01 0.62
CA ILE A 128 -2.27 26.33 0.98
C ILE A 128 -1.88 24.96 1.52
N GLU A 129 -1.96 24.79 2.83
CA GLU A 129 -1.79 23.50 3.49
C GLU A 129 -3.09 22.71 3.35
N VAL A 130 -3.03 21.57 2.69
CA VAL A 130 -4.13 20.60 2.70
C VAL A 130 -3.98 19.78 3.97
N THR A 131 -5.06 19.68 4.75
CA THR A 131 -5.11 18.88 5.95
C THR A 131 -5.97 17.65 5.70
N ASP A 132 -5.47 16.53 6.19
CA ASP A 132 -6.15 15.25 6.30
C ASP A 132 -7.59 15.42 6.83
N GLN A 133 -8.53 14.84 6.10
CA GLN A 133 -9.88 14.53 6.54
C GLN A 133 -10.07 13.02 6.52
N VAL A 134 -9.59 12.37 7.58
CA VAL A 134 -9.75 10.95 7.90
C VAL A 134 -10.96 10.35 7.20
N GLU A 135 -10.70 9.50 6.22
CA GLU A 135 -11.71 8.78 5.47
C GLU A 135 -12.63 8.10 6.48
N ALA A 136 -13.87 7.85 6.08
CA ALA A 136 -14.82 7.07 6.87
C ALA A 136 -14.40 5.58 6.97
N ILE A 137 -13.23 5.31 7.52
CA ILE A 137 -12.62 4.03 7.79
C ILE A 137 -12.41 3.97 9.30
N SER A 138 -12.80 2.85 9.89
CA SER A 138 -12.50 2.54 11.28
C SER A 138 -11.77 1.21 11.32
N VAL A 139 -10.64 1.20 12.04
CA VAL A 139 -9.84 0.00 12.22
C VAL A 139 -10.13 -0.54 13.61
N ARG A 140 -10.93 -1.60 13.68
CA ARG A 140 -11.33 -2.22 14.95
C ARG A 140 -10.49 -3.44 15.23
N ARG A 141 -9.85 -3.52 16.40
CA ARG A 141 -9.21 -4.77 16.83
C ARG A 141 -10.27 -5.84 17.12
N VAL A 142 -10.21 -6.94 16.37
CA VAL A 142 -11.15 -8.06 16.47
C VAL A 142 -10.60 -9.23 17.27
N ALA A 143 -9.28 -9.37 17.40
CA ALA A 143 -8.66 -10.41 18.21
C ALA A 143 -7.32 -9.98 18.80
N THR A 144 -6.89 -10.67 19.86
CA THR A 144 -5.57 -10.54 20.49
C THR A 144 -5.15 -11.87 21.10
N GLY A 145 -3.86 -12.04 21.37
CA GLY A 145 -3.31 -13.22 22.03
C GLY A 145 -3.13 -14.45 21.14
N LEU A 146 -3.17 -14.26 19.81
CA LEU A 146 -2.71 -15.25 18.85
C LEU A 146 -1.18 -15.36 18.91
N ASN A 147 -0.64 -16.50 18.49
CA ASN A 147 0.78 -16.80 18.62
C ASN A 147 1.50 -16.74 17.27
N GLN A 148 2.08 -15.58 16.95
CA GLN A 148 2.79 -15.33 15.68
C GLN A 148 1.91 -15.65 14.46
N PRO A 149 0.74 -15.01 14.32
CA PRO A 149 -0.12 -15.25 13.17
C PRO A 149 0.55 -14.76 11.87
N LEU A 150 0.37 -15.51 10.78
CA LEU A 150 0.99 -15.27 9.46
C LEU A 150 -0.01 -15.26 8.31
N GLY A 151 -1.31 -15.45 8.57
CA GLY A 151 -2.31 -15.51 7.51
C GLY A 151 -3.73 -15.54 8.05
N LEU A 152 -4.66 -15.08 7.23
CA LEU A 152 -6.08 -15.09 7.50
C LEU A 152 -6.84 -15.49 6.24
N VAL A 153 -7.71 -16.50 6.34
CA VAL A 153 -8.51 -17.02 5.23
C VAL A 153 -9.97 -17.08 5.64
N ALA A 154 -10.88 -16.65 4.77
CA ALA A 154 -12.32 -16.81 4.97
C ALA A 154 -12.69 -18.29 5.20
N LEU A 155 -13.57 -18.57 6.18
CA LEU A 155 -14.22 -19.86 6.29
C LEU A 155 -15.53 -19.81 5.49
N PRO A 156 -15.69 -20.56 4.38
CA PRO A 156 -16.84 -20.40 3.49
C PRO A 156 -18.06 -21.16 4.01
N ASP A 157 -18.65 -20.65 5.09
CA ASP A 157 -19.79 -21.25 5.80
C ASP A 157 -20.97 -20.29 5.99
N GLY A 158 -20.87 -19.07 5.46
CA GLY A 158 -21.89 -18.02 5.55
C GLY A 158 -21.98 -17.36 6.92
N THR A 159 -21.03 -17.60 7.84
CA THR A 159 -21.05 -17.07 9.21
C THR A 159 -20.14 -15.87 9.40
N GLY A 160 -19.28 -15.54 8.42
CA GLY A 160 -18.26 -14.49 8.55
C GLY A 160 -17.09 -14.88 9.46
N ARG A 161 -16.97 -16.17 9.82
CA ARG A 161 -15.80 -16.69 10.54
C ARG A 161 -14.59 -16.74 9.62
N VAL A 162 -13.41 -16.63 10.23
CA VAL A 162 -12.12 -16.67 9.53
C VAL A 162 -11.19 -17.66 10.21
N LEU A 163 -10.27 -18.23 9.43
CA LEU A 163 -9.19 -19.10 9.89
C LEU A 163 -7.93 -18.26 10.01
N VAL A 164 -7.30 -18.26 11.18
CA VAL A 164 -6.04 -17.57 11.44
C VAL A 164 -4.91 -18.58 11.56
N LEU A 165 -3.93 -18.47 10.68
CA LEU A 165 -2.74 -19.31 10.59
C LEU A 165 -1.68 -18.83 11.58
N GLU A 166 -1.19 -19.68 12.49
CA GLU A 166 -0.11 -19.37 13.42
C GLU A 166 1.19 -20.07 12.99
N LYS A 167 2.31 -19.33 12.91
CA LYS A 167 3.65 -19.85 12.56
C LYS A 167 4.03 -21.09 13.35
N THR A 168 3.53 -21.17 14.58
CA THR A 168 3.78 -22.26 15.53
C THR A 168 3.02 -23.55 15.24
N GLY A 169 2.23 -23.60 14.17
CA GLY A 169 1.64 -24.84 13.63
C GLY A 169 0.16 -25.02 13.93
N ARG A 170 -0.55 -23.97 14.34
CA ARG A 170 -1.98 -24.03 14.62
C ARG A 170 -2.77 -23.18 13.64
N VAL A 171 -3.99 -23.60 13.36
CA VAL A 171 -5.00 -22.80 12.68
C VAL A 171 -6.17 -22.61 13.64
N ARG A 172 -6.57 -21.36 13.87
CA ARG A 172 -7.60 -20.99 14.84
C ARG A 172 -8.84 -20.46 14.12
N ILE A 173 -10.04 -20.84 14.56
CA ILE A 173 -11.27 -20.20 14.08
C ILE A 173 -11.52 -18.95 14.92
N LEU A 174 -11.64 -17.81 14.24
CA LEU A 174 -12.01 -16.52 14.82
C LEU A 174 -13.40 -16.12 14.33
N THR A 175 -14.24 -15.63 15.25
CA THR A 175 -15.50 -14.94 14.95
C THR A 175 -15.33 -13.44 15.16
N PRO A 176 -15.05 -12.65 14.10
CA PRO A 176 -14.59 -11.25 14.24
C PRO A 176 -15.58 -10.29 14.92
N ASP A 177 -16.88 -10.53 14.78
CA ASP A 177 -17.91 -9.70 15.41
C ASP A 177 -17.91 -9.78 16.94
N THR A 178 -17.47 -10.91 17.49
CA THR A 178 -17.44 -11.13 18.96
C THR A 178 -16.02 -11.17 19.51
N GLY A 179 -15.02 -11.31 18.64
CA GLY A 179 -13.63 -11.60 19.00
C GLY A 179 -13.42 -12.96 19.64
N ALA A 180 -14.40 -13.87 19.54
CA ALA A 180 -14.26 -15.22 20.05
C ALA A 180 -13.31 -16.04 19.18
N ILE A 181 -12.30 -16.62 19.80
CA ILE A 181 -11.44 -17.64 19.21
C ILE A 181 -11.87 -18.99 19.77
N ASP A 182 -12.08 -19.96 18.90
CA ASP A 182 -12.50 -21.30 19.31
C ASP A 182 -11.44 -21.97 20.21
N SER A 183 -11.92 -22.72 21.20
CA SER A 183 -11.05 -23.43 22.15
C SER A 183 -10.42 -24.69 21.57
N VAL A 184 -10.95 -25.19 20.46
CA VAL A 184 -10.40 -26.32 19.70
C VAL A 184 -9.81 -25.74 18.43
N ASP A 185 -8.56 -26.10 18.14
CA ASP A 185 -7.89 -25.67 16.93
C ASP A 185 -8.53 -26.33 15.71
N PHE A 186 -8.67 -25.57 14.62
CA PHE A 186 -9.11 -26.10 13.33
C PHE A 186 -8.10 -27.14 12.82
N LEU A 187 -6.81 -26.85 12.98
CA LEU A 187 -5.69 -27.74 12.64
C LEU A 187 -4.55 -27.51 13.64
N ASP A 188 -3.87 -28.60 14.04
CA ASP A 188 -2.62 -28.54 14.80
C ASP A 188 -1.58 -29.49 14.17
N VAL A 189 -0.56 -28.92 13.56
CA VAL A 189 0.62 -29.60 13.00
C VAL A 189 1.90 -29.30 13.79
N SER A 190 1.80 -28.63 14.94
CA SER A 190 2.94 -28.12 15.71
C SER A 190 3.98 -29.18 16.08
N ALA A 191 3.55 -30.44 16.24
CA ALA A 191 4.43 -31.57 16.53
C ALA A 191 5.25 -32.07 15.33
N SER A 192 4.96 -31.60 14.11
CA SER A 192 5.52 -32.11 12.86
C SER A 192 6.30 -31.07 12.04
N ILE A 193 6.52 -29.88 12.60
CA ILE A 193 7.14 -28.75 11.91
C ILE A 193 8.36 -28.20 12.65
N SER A 194 9.23 -27.53 11.91
CA SER A 194 10.29 -26.68 12.46
C SER A 194 9.85 -25.23 12.51
N THR A 195 10.13 -24.52 13.59
CA THR A 195 9.78 -23.08 13.74
C THR A 195 11.01 -22.16 13.81
N ALA A 196 12.21 -22.68 13.55
CA ALA A 196 13.45 -21.91 13.63
C ALA A 196 13.61 -20.95 12.44
N GLY A 197 14.05 -19.72 12.69
CA GLY A 197 14.14 -18.70 11.64
C GLY A 197 12.76 -18.36 11.08
N GLU A 198 12.64 -18.33 9.75
CA GLU A 198 11.38 -18.08 9.04
C GLU A 198 10.50 -19.33 8.93
N ARG A 199 11.01 -20.51 9.33
CA ARG A 199 10.28 -21.78 9.26
C ARG A 199 9.03 -21.77 10.15
N GLY A 200 8.04 -22.57 9.74
CA GLY A 200 6.81 -22.77 10.51
C GLY A 200 5.72 -23.39 9.65
N LEU A 201 4.49 -23.12 10.05
CA LEU A 201 3.31 -23.22 9.18
C LEU A 201 3.13 -21.86 8.50
N LEU A 202 3.29 -21.81 7.17
CA LEU A 202 3.59 -20.57 6.43
C LEU A 202 2.51 -20.17 5.43
N GLY A 203 1.69 -21.11 4.96
CA GLY A 203 0.55 -20.81 4.11
C GLY A 203 -0.58 -21.80 4.27
N MET A 204 -1.78 -21.37 3.89
CA MET A 204 -2.95 -22.24 3.84
C MET A 204 -3.91 -21.80 2.73
N ALA A 205 -4.60 -22.78 2.15
CA ALA A 205 -5.71 -22.55 1.25
C ALA A 205 -6.80 -23.61 1.53
N LEU A 206 -8.06 -23.19 1.46
CA LEU A 206 -9.17 -24.14 1.40
C LEU A 206 -9.41 -24.51 -0.06
N SER A 207 -9.86 -25.74 -0.32
CA SER A 207 -10.29 -26.11 -1.67
C SER A 207 -11.34 -25.12 -2.19
N PRO A 208 -11.34 -24.76 -3.49
CA PRO A 208 -12.42 -24.00 -4.11
C PRO A 208 -13.80 -24.65 -3.91
N ASN A 209 -13.83 -25.97 -3.67
CA ASN A 209 -15.03 -26.75 -3.41
C ASN A 209 -15.16 -27.19 -1.93
N PHE A 210 -14.53 -26.47 -1.00
CA PHE A 210 -14.45 -26.84 0.44
C PHE A 210 -15.81 -27.17 1.06
N ALA A 211 -16.88 -26.46 0.68
CA ALA A 211 -18.23 -26.74 1.15
C ALA A 211 -18.69 -28.20 0.88
N SER A 212 -18.10 -28.85 -0.14
CA SER A 212 -18.41 -30.21 -0.57
C SER A 212 -17.30 -31.23 -0.30
N ASP A 213 -16.05 -30.93 -0.65
CA ASP A 213 -14.93 -31.88 -0.55
C ASP A 213 -14.22 -31.83 0.80
N ARG A 214 -14.36 -30.72 1.52
CA ARG A 214 -13.78 -30.48 2.85
C ARG A 214 -12.26 -30.56 2.89
N GLN A 215 -11.60 -30.29 1.76
CA GLN A 215 -10.15 -30.37 1.63
C GLN A 215 -9.46 -29.07 2.03
N VAL A 216 -8.37 -29.23 2.79
CA VAL A 216 -7.52 -28.14 3.31
C VAL A 216 -6.10 -28.39 2.85
N TYR A 217 -5.43 -27.33 2.40
CA TYR A 217 -4.03 -27.37 1.96
C TYR A 217 -3.21 -26.46 2.85
N VAL A 218 -2.01 -26.90 3.22
CA VAL A 218 -1.06 -26.11 4.00
C VAL A 218 0.35 -26.23 3.44
N ASN A 219 1.06 -25.11 3.44
CA ASN A 219 2.49 -25.06 3.19
C ASN A 219 3.22 -24.88 4.54
N LEU A 220 4.14 -25.79 4.84
CA LEU A 220 4.88 -25.81 6.09
C LEU A 220 6.33 -26.27 5.88
N ILE A 221 7.15 -26.04 6.91
CA ILE A 221 8.50 -26.60 6.97
C ILE A 221 8.53 -27.77 7.96
N ASN A 222 8.85 -28.95 7.47
CA ASN A 222 8.87 -30.17 8.28
C ASN A 222 10.03 -30.18 9.30
N LEU A 223 10.12 -31.22 10.13
CA LEU A 223 11.20 -31.35 11.13
C LEU A 223 12.61 -31.53 10.54
N ALA A 224 12.72 -31.99 9.29
CA ALA A 224 13.99 -32.07 8.56
C ALA A 224 14.44 -30.71 8.01
N GLY A 225 13.53 -29.73 7.98
CA GLY A 225 13.76 -28.42 7.39
C GLY A 225 13.34 -28.31 5.92
N ASP A 226 12.71 -29.33 5.34
CA ASP A 226 12.21 -29.31 3.96
C ASP A 226 10.85 -28.61 3.89
N THR A 227 10.55 -28.02 2.74
CA THR A 227 9.21 -27.51 2.44
C THR A 227 8.28 -28.68 2.10
N GLU A 228 7.10 -28.68 2.71
CA GLU A 228 6.03 -29.63 2.40
C GLU A 228 4.72 -28.90 2.16
N LEU A 229 4.11 -29.19 1.02
CA LEU A 229 2.70 -28.96 0.79
C LEU A 229 1.92 -30.20 1.24
N ARG A 230 0.97 -30.03 2.17
CA ARG A 230 0.12 -31.12 2.66
C ARG A 230 -1.34 -30.85 2.39
N ARG A 231 -2.09 -31.92 2.07
CA ARG A 231 -3.55 -31.96 1.98
C ARG A 231 -4.11 -32.67 3.22
N PHE A 232 -5.27 -32.19 3.67
CA PHE A 232 -6.05 -32.78 4.75
C PHE A 232 -7.55 -32.73 4.41
N GLN A 233 -8.35 -33.44 5.18
CA GLN A 233 -9.81 -33.35 5.16
C GLN A 233 -10.37 -33.08 6.57
N THR A 234 -11.47 -32.32 6.66
CA THR A 234 -12.19 -32.16 7.93
C THR A 234 -12.87 -33.45 8.39
N PHE A 235 -13.13 -33.58 9.69
CA PHE A 235 -13.89 -34.70 10.23
C PHE A 235 -15.28 -34.78 9.57
N GLY A 236 -15.74 -35.98 9.22
CA GLY A 236 -17.06 -36.17 8.60
C GLY A 236 -18.26 -35.66 9.43
N GLY A 237 -18.06 -35.40 10.72
CA GLY A 237 -19.07 -34.84 11.63
C GLY A 237 -19.00 -33.32 11.85
N THR A 238 -17.94 -32.63 11.40
CA THR A 238 -17.77 -31.18 11.65
C THR A 238 -16.87 -30.51 10.59
N PRO A 239 -17.25 -29.31 10.08
CA PRO A 239 -16.35 -28.48 9.26
C PRO A 239 -15.19 -27.92 10.03
N ASP A 240 -15.39 -27.73 11.32
CA ASP A 240 -14.63 -26.79 12.11
C ASP A 240 -13.36 -27.44 12.67
N GLN A 241 -13.03 -28.65 12.21
CA GLN A 241 -11.87 -29.38 12.67
C GLN A 241 -11.36 -30.36 11.60
N VAL A 242 -10.06 -30.26 11.29
CA VAL A 242 -9.31 -31.16 10.44
C VAL A 242 -9.07 -32.51 11.13
N ASP A 243 -9.23 -33.62 10.39
CA ASP A 243 -8.81 -34.94 10.83
C ASP A 243 -7.31 -35.14 10.52
N PRO A 244 -6.40 -35.13 11.51
CA PRO A 244 -4.98 -35.28 11.25
C PRO A 244 -4.61 -36.64 10.64
N ALA A 245 -5.47 -37.66 10.76
CA ALA A 245 -5.24 -38.97 10.13
C ALA A 245 -5.36 -38.93 8.60
N THR A 246 -5.91 -37.85 8.04
CA THR A 246 -6.05 -37.64 6.60
C THR A 246 -4.88 -36.88 5.98
N SER A 247 -3.83 -36.60 6.76
CA SER A 247 -2.62 -35.93 6.29
C SER A 247 -2.04 -36.67 5.09
N ASP A 248 -1.79 -35.90 4.05
CA ASP A 248 -1.26 -36.39 2.79
C ASP A 248 -0.22 -35.40 2.25
N VAL A 249 0.93 -35.90 1.81
CA VAL A 249 2.04 -35.06 1.34
C VAL A 249 1.91 -34.93 -0.17
N ILE A 250 1.60 -33.72 -0.62
CA ILE A 250 1.40 -33.42 -2.05
C ILE A 250 2.74 -33.16 -2.72
N LEU A 251 3.60 -32.34 -2.12
CA LEU A 251 4.89 -31.98 -2.68
C LEU A 251 5.90 -31.78 -1.56
N THR A 252 7.11 -32.32 -1.71
CA THR A 252 8.24 -32.05 -0.82
C THR A 252 9.49 -31.64 -1.60
N PHE A 253 10.19 -30.61 -1.12
CA PHE A 253 11.51 -30.26 -1.62
C PHE A 253 12.39 -29.62 -0.55
N SER A 254 13.71 -29.80 -0.69
CA SER A 254 14.65 -29.37 0.32
C SER A 254 14.92 -27.87 0.32
N GLN A 255 15.04 -27.31 1.53
CA GLN A 255 15.47 -25.94 1.78
C GLN A 255 16.92 -25.95 2.30
N PRO A 256 17.84 -25.19 1.71
CA PRO A 256 19.23 -25.18 2.12
C PRO A 256 19.42 -24.43 3.45
N ASP A 257 18.64 -23.38 3.72
CA ASP A 257 18.73 -22.56 4.92
C ASP A 257 17.38 -22.45 5.69
N SER A 258 17.37 -21.68 6.78
CA SER A 258 16.20 -21.44 7.63
C SER A 258 15.47 -20.12 7.36
N ASN A 259 15.81 -19.48 6.26
CA ASN A 259 15.23 -18.24 5.77
C ASN A 259 14.99 -18.34 4.26
N HIS A 260 14.24 -17.37 3.73
CA HIS A 260 13.67 -17.36 2.38
C HIS A 260 12.88 -18.63 2.05
N ASN A 261 12.07 -19.05 3.03
CA ASN A 261 11.21 -20.21 2.86
C ASN A 261 9.91 -19.85 2.13
N ALA A 262 9.56 -18.56 2.06
CA ALA A 262 8.25 -18.07 1.59
C ALA A 262 7.09 -18.78 2.31
N GLY A 263 5.88 -18.72 1.79
CA GLY A 263 4.76 -19.34 2.50
C GLY A 263 3.47 -19.43 1.74
N TRP A 264 3.13 -18.38 1.02
CA TRP A 264 1.80 -18.22 0.46
C TRP A 264 1.41 -19.32 -0.54
N ILE A 265 0.15 -19.77 -0.47
CA ILE A 265 -0.46 -20.66 -1.46
C ILE A 265 -1.90 -20.20 -1.73
N GLY A 266 -2.38 -20.42 -2.96
CA GLY A 266 -3.75 -20.10 -3.34
C GLY A 266 -4.18 -20.83 -4.62
N PHE A 267 -5.48 -20.91 -4.86
CA PHE A 267 -6.03 -21.53 -6.07
C PHE A 267 -6.32 -20.48 -7.13
N ASP A 268 -5.83 -20.71 -8.36
CA ASP A 268 -6.21 -19.88 -9.50
C ASP A 268 -7.66 -20.15 -9.95
N ALA A 269 -8.17 -19.34 -10.87
CA ALA A 269 -9.53 -19.49 -11.42
C ALA A 269 -9.74 -20.81 -12.19
N SER A 270 -8.67 -21.52 -12.55
CA SER A 270 -8.73 -22.84 -13.19
C SER A 270 -8.74 -23.99 -12.18
N GLY A 271 -8.59 -23.70 -10.89
CA GLY A 271 -8.53 -24.68 -9.81
C GLY A 271 -7.16 -25.31 -9.61
N PHE A 272 -6.10 -24.75 -10.21
CA PHE A 272 -4.73 -25.19 -9.95
C PHE A 272 -4.19 -24.49 -8.71
N LEU A 273 -3.38 -25.20 -7.92
CA LEU A 273 -2.73 -24.61 -6.77
C LEU A 273 -1.46 -23.88 -7.21
N ILE A 274 -1.38 -22.62 -6.83
CA ILE A 274 -0.27 -21.71 -7.09
C ILE A 274 0.56 -21.57 -5.82
N PHE A 275 1.87 -21.67 -5.97
CA PHE A 275 2.81 -21.74 -4.85
C PHE A 275 4.12 -21.01 -5.20
N PRO A 276 4.21 -19.70 -4.88
CA PRO A 276 5.46 -18.94 -4.90
C PRO A 276 6.44 -19.45 -3.84
N THR A 277 7.70 -19.66 -4.21
CA THR A 277 8.75 -20.20 -3.35
C THR A 277 9.95 -19.25 -3.32
N GLY A 278 10.57 -19.11 -2.14
CA GLY A 278 11.82 -18.36 -2.00
C GLY A 278 13.03 -19.10 -2.57
N ASP A 279 14.12 -18.39 -2.79
CA ASP A 279 15.39 -18.89 -3.34
C ASP A 279 16.12 -19.86 -2.40
N GLY A 280 15.62 -20.01 -1.17
CA GLY A 280 16.11 -20.94 -0.17
C GLY A 280 17.13 -20.35 0.79
N GLY A 281 17.50 -19.07 0.64
CA GLY A 281 18.23 -18.33 1.65
C GLY A 281 19.63 -17.88 1.23
N GLY A 282 20.29 -17.23 2.18
CA GLY A 282 21.60 -16.62 1.97
C GLY A 282 21.57 -15.29 1.22
N SER A 283 22.67 -14.55 1.30
CA SER A 283 22.77 -13.26 0.61
C SER A 283 23.10 -13.46 -0.87
N GLY A 284 22.25 -12.90 -1.73
CA GLY A 284 22.44 -12.87 -3.17
C GLY A 284 22.43 -14.26 -3.79
N ASP A 285 21.48 -15.12 -3.42
CA ASP A 285 21.26 -16.47 -3.99
C ASP A 285 22.58 -17.21 -4.30
N PRO A 286 23.28 -17.72 -3.28
CA PRO A 286 24.61 -18.30 -3.43
C PRO A 286 24.63 -19.58 -4.27
N SER A 287 23.49 -20.26 -4.39
CA SER A 287 23.33 -21.48 -5.18
C SER A 287 22.70 -21.25 -6.55
N ASP A 288 22.36 -20.00 -6.86
CA ASP A 288 21.71 -19.56 -8.11
C ASP A 288 20.39 -20.30 -8.36
N PHE A 289 19.66 -20.61 -7.28
CA PHE A 289 18.44 -21.38 -7.37
C PHE A 289 17.33 -20.65 -8.10
N ALA A 290 17.20 -19.33 -7.93
CA ALA A 290 16.13 -18.53 -8.53
C ALA A 290 16.16 -18.58 -10.08
N GLN A 291 17.36 -18.60 -10.67
CA GLN A 291 17.55 -18.72 -12.12
C GLN A 291 17.74 -20.17 -12.61
N ASN A 292 17.98 -21.12 -11.70
CA ASN A 292 18.16 -22.52 -12.07
C ASN A 292 16.80 -23.21 -12.34
N PRO A 293 16.52 -23.66 -13.59
CA PRO A 293 15.26 -24.33 -13.92
C PRO A 293 15.17 -25.77 -13.38
N GLN A 294 16.25 -26.30 -12.79
CA GLN A 294 16.32 -27.62 -12.16
C GLN A 294 16.11 -27.55 -10.63
N SER A 295 15.58 -26.43 -10.13
CA SER A 295 15.23 -26.21 -8.71
C SER A 295 13.81 -25.69 -8.59
N LEU A 296 13.12 -26.08 -7.51
CA LEU A 296 11.80 -25.56 -7.15
C LEU A 296 11.87 -24.27 -6.31
N LEU A 297 13.07 -23.78 -5.99
CA LEU A 297 13.31 -22.58 -5.18
C LEU A 297 13.41 -21.32 -6.06
N GLY A 298 12.83 -20.20 -5.60
CA GLY A 298 12.79 -18.93 -6.32
C GLY A 298 11.90 -18.98 -7.57
N LYS A 299 10.71 -19.59 -7.43
CA LYS A 299 9.79 -19.92 -8.53
C LYS A 299 8.37 -19.52 -8.17
N VAL A 300 7.52 -19.41 -9.19
CA VAL A 300 6.07 -19.67 -9.02
C VAL A 300 5.80 -21.07 -9.54
N LEU A 301 5.35 -21.96 -8.66
CA LEU A 301 4.93 -23.31 -9.00
C LEU A 301 3.42 -23.33 -9.25
N ARG A 302 2.98 -24.16 -10.21
CA ARG A 302 1.58 -24.38 -10.55
C ARG A 302 1.32 -25.88 -10.74
N ILE A 303 0.47 -26.45 -9.89
CA ILE A 303 0.20 -27.90 -9.86
C ILE A 303 -1.30 -28.20 -9.83
N ASP A 304 -1.70 -29.38 -10.32
CA ASP A 304 -3.07 -29.90 -10.24
C ASP A 304 -3.18 -30.94 -9.13
N VAL A 305 -3.79 -30.54 -8.02
CA VAL A 305 -3.97 -31.39 -6.83
C VAL A 305 -5.16 -32.36 -6.92
N SER A 306 -5.83 -32.42 -8.07
CA SER A 306 -6.94 -33.34 -8.35
C SER A 306 -6.52 -34.61 -9.10
N GLY A 307 -5.29 -34.66 -9.60
CA GLY A 307 -4.69 -35.79 -10.30
C GLY A 307 -3.35 -36.21 -9.70
N ASP A 308 -2.73 -37.24 -10.29
CA ASP A 308 -1.44 -37.77 -9.85
C ASP A 308 -0.67 -38.33 -11.07
N ASP A 309 0.29 -37.54 -11.57
CA ASP A 309 1.20 -37.93 -12.65
C ASP A 309 2.45 -38.67 -12.13
N PHE A 310 2.63 -38.74 -10.82
CA PHE A 310 3.81 -39.27 -10.14
C PHE A 310 3.49 -40.44 -9.20
N ALA A 311 2.47 -41.24 -9.49
CA ALA A 311 1.95 -42.35 -8.68
C ALA A 311 2.92 -43.42 -8.13
N ALA A 312 4.20 -43.35 -8.46
CA ALA A 312 5.26 -44.18 -7.88
C ALA A 312 6.12 -43.44 -6.83
N ASP A 313 5.79 -42.18 -6.52
CA ASP A 313 6.53 -41.29 -5.64
C ASP A 313 5.59 -40.65 -4.61
N ASP A 314 5.57 -41.21 -3.41
CA ASP A 314 4.71 -40.75 -2.31
C ASP A 314 4.99 -39.30 -1.85
N SER A 315 6.06 -38.67 -2.35
CA SER A 315 6.36 -37.25 -2.09
C SER A 315 5.82 -36.29 -3.17
N ARG A 316 5.14 -36.84 -4.18
CA ARG A 316 4.52 -36.12 -5.29
C ARG A 316 3.15 -36.73 -5.61
N ASP A 317 2.09 -36.19 -5.02
CA ASP A 317 0.69 -36.56 -5.28
C ASP A 317 -0.06 -35.41 -5.99
N TYR A 318 0.34 -35.14 -7.23
CA TYR A 318 -0.27 -34.12 -8.09
C TYR A 318 -0.04 -34.43 -9.57
N ALA A 319 -0.85 -33.83 -10.43
CA ALA A 319 -0.63 -33.79 -11.87
C ALA A 319 0.02 -32.47 -12.30
N ILE A 320 0.68 -32.48 -13.47
CA ILE A 320 1.29 -31.30 -14.08
C ILE A 320 0.27 -30.63 -15.01
N PRO A 321 -0.14 -29.37 -14.71
CA PRO A 321 -1.04 -28.63 -15.58
C PRO A 321 -0.42 -28.39 -16.96
N ALA A 322 -1.25 -28.50 -18.00
CA ALA A 322 -0.87 -28.01 -19.32
C ALA A 322 -0.63 -26.49 -19.27
N GLY A 323 0.37 -26.02 -20.03
CA GLY A 323 0.73 -24.61 -20.06
C GLY A 323 1.66 -24.15 -18.93
N ASN A 324 2.32 -25.07 -18.22
CA ASN A 324 3.52 -24.73 -17.45
C ASN A 324 4.72 -24.48 -18.40
N THR A 325 5.76 -23.81 -17.90
CA THR A 325 6.89 -23.33 -18.71
C THR A 325 7.68 -24.47 -19.34
N PHE A 326 7.95 -25.52 -18.56
CA PHE A 326 8.77 -26.65 -19.00
C PHE A 326 7.92 -27.89 -19.23
N THR A 327 7.83 -28.31 -20.50
CA THR A 327 7.15 -29.56 -20.87
C THR A 327 8.10 -30.75 -20.95
N ASN A 328 9.41 -30.49 -20.96
CA ASN A 328 10.48 -31.48 -20.98
C ASN A 328 11.34 -31.33 -19.72
N PRO A 329 11.36 -32.33 -18.82
CA PRO A 329 12.13 -32.28 -17.57
C PRO A 329 13.63 -32.03 -17.74
N ALA A 330 14.20 -32.30 -18.92
CA ALA A 330 15.60 -32.01 -19.20
C ALA A 330 15.90 -30.51 -19.31
N ASP A 331 14.89 -29.70 -19.65
CA ASP A 331 15.02 -28.25 -19.84
C ASP A 331 14.67 -27.49 -18.55
N GLY A 332 13.77 -28.03 -17.72
CA GLY A 332 13.40 -27.52 -16.41
C GLY A 332 12.34 -28.38 -15.73
N LEU A 333 12.13 -28.17 -14.43
CA LEU A 333 11.13 -28.91 -13.67
C LEU A 333 9.70 -28.53 -14.12
N PRO A 334 8.82 -29.52 -14.38
CA PRO A 334 7.52 -29.30 -14.99
C PRO A 334 6.52 -28.54 -14.10
N GLU A 335 6.77 -28.42 -12.81
CA GLU A 335 5.97 -27.66 -11.85
C GLU A 335 6.09 -26.15 -12.04
N ILE A 336 7.18 -25.69 -12.67
CA ILE A 336 7.53 -24.28 -12.77
C ILE A 336 6.63 -23.57 -13.79
N PHE A 337 6.05 -22.45 -13.36
CA PHE A 337 5.25 -21.54 -14.17
C PHE A 337 5.92 -20.18 -14.41
N ALA A 338 6.72 -19.70 -13.46
CA ALA A 338 7.59 -18.52 -13.61
C ALA A 338 8.83 -18.66 -12.72
N ILE A 339 9.88 -17.89 -13.00
CA ILE A 339 11.17 -17.97 -12.28
C ILE A 339 11.66 -16.60 -11.79
N GLY A 340 12.69 -16.61 -10.94
CA GLY A 340 13.45 -15.41 -10.60
C GLY A 340 12.90 -14.63 -9.41
N LEU A 341 12.29 -15.30 -8.43
CA LEU A 341 11.86 -14.70 -7.16
C LEU A 341 12.92 -14.88 -6.06
N ARG A 342 12.92 -13.99 -5.07
CA ARG A 342 13.83 -14.02 -3.92
C ARG A 342 13.20 -14.64 -2.68
N ASN A 343 12.23 -13.97 -2.08
CA ASN A 343 11.50 -14.40 -0.90
C ASN A 343 10.06 -13.84 -0.94
N PRO A 344 9.19 -14.39 -1.80
CA PRO A 344 7.81 -13.96 -1.93
C PRO A 344 7.05 -14.26 -0.63
N PHE A 345 6.73 -13.23 0.15
CA PHE A 345 6.19 -13.41 1.50
C PHE A 345 4.67 -13.64 1.47
N GLN A 346 3.91 -12.62 1.06
CA GLN A 346 2.48 -12.72 0.77
C GLN A 346 2.19 -12.43 -0.70
N SER A 347 1.20 -13.13 -1.25
CA SER A 347 0.65 -12.87 -2.57
C SER A 347 -0.88 -12.82 -2.50
N SER A 348 -1.51 -12.35 -3.57
CA SER A 348 -2.96 -12.44 -3.73
C SER A 348 -3.32 -12.40 -5.20
N PHE A 349 -4.49 -12.95 -5.53
CA PHE A 349 -5.05 -12.77 -6.87
C PHE A 349 -5.79 -11.44 -6.94
N ASP A 350 -5.58 -10.71 -8.02
CA ASP A 350 -6.50 -9.67 -8.44
C ASP A 350 -7.81 -10.35 -8.88
N PRO A 351 -8.93 -10.15 -8.16
CA PRO A 351 -10.20 -10.80 -8.45
C PRO A 351 -10.81 -10.43 -9.81
N ASP A 352 -10.42 -9.30 -10.41
CA ASP A 352 -10.96 -8.87 -11.71
C ASP A 352 -10.20 -9.49 -12.88
N SER A 353 -8.87 -9.50 -12.83
CA SER A 353 -8.03 -10.06 -13.90
C SER A 353 -7.70 -11.54 -13.71
N GLY A 354 -7.68 -12.03 -12.47
CA GLY A 354 -7.15 -13.34 -12.10
C GLY A 354 -5.62 -13.39 -12.05
N ASP A 355 -4.94 -12.26 -12.21
CA ASP A 355 -3.49 -12.18 -12.14
C ASP A 355 -3.00 -12.30 -10.70
N LEU A 356 -1.82 -12.91 -10.50
CA LEU A 356 -1.19 -13.00 -9.20
C LEU A 356 -0.32 -11.75 -8.94
N LEU A 357 -0.55 -11.07 -7.83
CA LEU A 357 0.32 -10.03 -7.30
C LEU A 357 1.19 -10.62 -6.19
N ILE A 358 2.50 -10.39 -6.27
CA ILE A 358 3.51 -11.03 -5.41
C ILE A 358 4.30 -9.94 -4.69
N GLY A 359 4.22 -9.87 -3.36
CA GLY A 359 5.18 -9.08 -2.58
C GLY A 359 6.46 -9.88 -2.38
N ASP A 360 7.56 -9.45 -3.01
CA ASP A 360 8.85 -10.15 -2.96
C ASP A 360 9.88 -9.34 -2.15
N VAL A 361 10.39 -9.96 -1.07
CA VAL A 361 11.29 -9.28 -0.14
C VAL A 361 12.67 -9.11 -0.75
N GLY A 362 13.16 -7.87 -0.74
CA GLY A 362 14.46 -7.46 -1.28
C GLY A 362 15.69 -7.96 -0.53
N GLN A 363 16.87 -7.82 -1.14
CA GLN A 363 18.15 -8.19 -0.53
C GLN A 363 18.68 -7.17 0.47
N GLY A 364 18.44 -5.89 0.22
CA GLY A 364 18.88 -4.80 1.08
C GLY A 364 18.77 -3.39 0.49
N ALA A 365 18.20 -3.22 -0.71
CA ALA A 365 18.04 -1.92 -1.34
C ALA A 365 16.60 -1.64 -1.76
N ILE A 366 15.90 -2.61 -2.36
CA ILE A 366 14.59 -2.40 -2.97
C ILE A 366 13.66 -3.55 -2.59
N GLU A 367 12.46 -3.20 -2.16
CA GLU A 367 11.32 -4.10 -2.02
C GLU A 367 10.38 -3.94 -3.23
N GLU A 368 9.71 -5.01 -3.65
CA GLU A 368 8.96 -4.99 -4.90
C GLU A 368 7.62 -5.73 -4.87
N ILE A 369 6.73 -5.32 -5.79
CA ILE A 369 5.51 -6.03 -6.14
C ILE A 369 5.62 -6.46 -7.60
N SER A 370 5.57 -7.77 -7.86
CA SER A 370 5.53 -8.31 -9.22
C SER A 370 4.10 -8.72 -9.60
N ARG A 371 3.73 -8.57 -10.88
CA ARG A 371 2.44 -9.02 -11.43
C ARG A 371 2.63 -10.17 -12.41
N LEU A 372 1.99 -11.29 -12.15
CA LEU A 372 2.02 -12.48 -12.99
C LEU A 372 0.64 -12.76 -13.57
N PRO A 373 0.42 -12.47 -14.86
CA PRO A 373 -0.76 -12.93 -15.55
C PRO A 373 -0.78 -14.45 -15.62
N MET A 374 -1.84 -15.09 -15.14
CA MET A 374 -1.94 -16.55 -15.11
C MET A 374 -2.07 -17.18 -16.51
N THR A 375 -2.07 -16.36 -17.56
CA THR A 375 -1.97 -16.74 -18.97
C THR A 375 -0.56 -16.66 -19.56
N ASP A 376 0.42 -16.12 -18.82
CA ASP A 376 1.81 -15.93 -19.27
C ASP A 376 2.78 -16.71 -18.39
N ASN A 377 3.32 -17.80 -18.94
CA ASN A 377 4.27 -18.69 -18.28
C ASN A 377 5.73 -18.42 -18.67
N SER A 378 5.99 -17.28 -19.30
CA SER A 378 7.33 -16.93 -19.82
C SER A 378 8.12 -15.99 -18.92
N LEU A 379 7.51 -15.50 -17.83
CA LEU A 379 8.09 -14.45 -17.02
C LEU A 379 9.27 -14.92 -16.17
N ASN A 380 10.29 -14.06 -16.12
CA ASN A 380 11.46 -14.18 -15.27
C ASN A 380 11.66 -12.85 -14.55
N PHE A 381 11.44 -12.83 -13.23
CA PHE A 381 11.53 -11.61 -12.40
C PHE A 381 12.98 -11.20 -12.10
N GLY A 382 13.95 -12.00 -12.52
CA GLY A 382 15.34 -11.58 -12.64
C GLY A 382 16.18 -11.68 -11.37
N TRP A 383 15.63 -12.05 -10.21
CA TRP A 383 16.47 -12.38 -9.05
C TRP A 383 17.35 -13.59 -9.35
N ALA A 384 18.66 -13.61 -9.06
CA ALA A 384 19.41 -12.61 -8.31
C ALA A 384 20.30 -11.70 -9.18
N VAL A 385 19.94 -11.47 -10.43
CA VAL A 385 20.64 -10.51 -11.32
C VAL A 385 20.17 -9.09 -11.08
N ARG A 386 18.88 -8.90 -10.81
CA ARG A 386 18.25 -7.63 -10.43
C ARG A 386 17.61 -7.74 -9.04
N GLU A 387 17.49 -6.59 -8.38
CA GLU A 387 16.72 -6.36 -7.16
C GLU A 387 15.83 -5.16 -7.46
N GLY A 388 14.51 -5.37 -7.60
CA GLY A 388 13.65 -4.43 -8.31
C GLY A 388 14.12 -4.20 -9.74
N THR A 389 14.05 -2.95 -10.17
CA THR A 389 14.60 -2.50 -11.45
C THR A 389 16.13 -2.36 -11.43
N ALA A 390 16.79 -2.41 -10.27
CA ALA A 390 18.23 -2.16 -10.16
C ALA A 390 19.07 -3.40 -10.48
N PHE A 391 20.24 -3.18 -11.09
CA PHE A 391 21.23 -4.25 -11.24
C PHE A 391 21.85 -4.61 -9.88
N PHE A 392 21.88 -5.90 -9.55
CA PHE A 392 22.45 -6.40 -8.31
C PHE A 392 23.78 -7.15 -8.53
N LYS A 393 23.78 -8.27 -9.28
CA LYS A 393 25.00 -9.03 -9.61
C LYS A 393 24.91 -9.74 -10.97
N GLY A 394 26.02 -10.36 -11.39
CA GLY A 394 26.04 -11.20 -12.58
C GLY A 394 26.00 -10.40 -13.89
N SER A 395 25.35 -10.94 -14.91
CA SER A 395 25.20 -10.28 -16.22
C SER A 395 23.74 -9.92 -16.44
N ASN A 396 23.46 -8.61 -16.49
CA ASN A 396 22.10 -8.14 -16.74
C ASN A 396 21.60 -8.57 -18.12
N GLN A 397 20.34 -8.99 -18.20
CA GLN A 397 19.69 -9.43 -19.43
C GLN A 397 18.47 -8.54 -19.71
N ALA A 398 18.18 -8.30 -20.99
CA ALA A 398 17.06 -7.42 -21.38
C ALA A 398 15.68 -8.07 -21.24
N GLU A 399 15.63 -9.36 -20.92
CA GLU A 399 14.40 -10.18 -20.91
C GLU A 399 13.79 -10.33 -19.50
N PHE A 400 14.36 -9.70 -18.48
CA PHE A 400 13.77 -9.71 -17.14
C PHE A 400 12.50 -8.86 -17.09
N THR A 401 11.53 -9.33 -16.33
CA THR A 401 10.27 -8.64 -16.07
C THR A 401 10.48 -7.68 -14.92
N ASP A 402 10.32 -6.38 -15.16
CA ASP A 402 10.35 -5.37 -14.10
C ASP A 402 9.13 -5.55 -13.17
N PRO A 403 9.26 -5.25 -11.86
CA PRO A 403 8.12 -5.22 -10.97
C PRO A 403 7.13 -4.12 -11.37
N VAL A 404 5.87 -4.28 -10.99
CA VAL A 404 4.83 -3.27 -11.24
C VAL A 404 4.86 -2.13 -10.22
N ALA A 405 5.50 -2.34 -9.07
CA ALA A 405 5.77 -1.29 -8.10
C ALA A 405 7.02 -1.64 -7.27
N GLU A 406 7.75 -0.62 -6.82
CA GLU A 406 8.92 -0.82 -5.97
C GLU A 406 9.15 0.35 -5.02
N TYR A 407 9.82 0.08 -3.89
CA TYR A 407 10.21 1.13 -2.95
C TYR A 407 11.59 0.86 -2.33
N SER A 408 12.27 1.94 -1.97
CA SER A 408 13.63 1.86 -1.42
C SER A 408 13.66 1.52 0.07
N HIS A 409 14.77 0.91 0.48
CA HIS A 409 15.08 0.70 1.89
C HIS A 409 15.27 2.02 2.63
N GLY A 410 14.56 2.21 3.75
CA GLY A 410 14.63 3.46 4.48
C GLY A 410 13.83 3.50 5.77
N VAL A 411 13.39 4.69 6.16
CA VAL A 411 12.56 4.96 7.35
C VAL A 411 11.51 6.06 7.12
N GLY A 412 11.44 6.61 5.90
CA GLY A 412 10.43 7.57 5.51
C GLY A 412 9.04 6.95 5.31
N PRO A 413 8.03 7.78 5.05
CA PRO A 413 6.63 7.34 4.93
C PRO A 413 6.37 6.45 3.71
N ARG A 414 7.22 6.51 2.67
CA ARG A 414 7.17 5.69 1.44
C ARG A 414 8.43 4.84 1.25
N GLU A 415 9.06 4.51 2.38
CA GLU A 415 10.21 3.62 2.46
C GLU A 415 9.88 2.49 3.45
N GLY A 416 10.58 1.37 3.31
CA GLY A 416 10.42 0.22 4.20
C GLY A 416 11.68 -0.64 4.17
N ARG A 417 11.63 -1.91 4.57
CA ARG A 417 12.78 -2.82 4.58
C ARG A 417 12.45 -4.30 4.39
N SER A 418 11.18 -4.65 4.36
CA SER A 418 10.68 -6.02 4.24
C SER A 418 9.21 -5.98 3.86
N ILE A 419 8.91 -6.04 2.57
CA ILE A 419 7.52 -6.05 2.12
C ILE A 419 6.79 -7.27 2.68
N THR A 420 5.59 -7.05 3.19
CA THR A 420 4.69 -8.14 3.57
C THR A 420 3.99 -8.66 2.31
N GLY A 421 3.56 -7.76 1.44
CA GLY A 421 2.59 -8.02 0.37
C GLY A 421 1.21 -7.56 0.80
N GLY A 422 0.19 -7.91 0.02
CA GLY A 422 -1.11 -7.27 0.13
C GLY A 422 -2.25 -7.99 -0.56
N VAL A 423 -3.40 -7.32 -0.62
CA VAL A 423 -4.62 -7.79 -1.28
C VAL A 423 -5.26 -6.68 -2.12
N VAL A 424 -5.89 -7.06 -3.24
CA VAL A 424 -6.79 -6.16 -3.95
C VAL A 424 -8.11 -6.08 -3.17
N TYR A 425 -8.48 -4.87 -2.75
CA TYR A 425 -9.67 -4.65 -1.97
C TYR A 425 -10.92 -4.51 -2.86
N GLN A 426 -11.93 -5.34 -2.58
CA GLN A 426 -13.26 -5.30 -3.21
C GLN A 426 -14.40 -5.30 -2.17
N GLY A 427 -14.09 -4.96 -0.91
CA GLY A 427 -15.02 -5.02 0.21
C GLY A 427 -15.96 -3.82 0.33
N PRO A 428 -16.74 -3.74 1.43
CA PRO A 428 -17.79 -2.73 1.58
C PRO A 428 -17.33 -1.28 1.77
N VAL A 429 -16.04 -1.03 2.06
CA VAL A 429 -15.51 0.34 2.27
C VAL A 429 -15.22 0.99 0.93
N GLU A 430 -16.10 1.89 0.49
CA GLU A 430 -16.05 2.48 -0.86
C GLU A 430 -14.73 3.18 -1.18
N ALA A 431 -14.12 3.88 -0.21
CA ALA A 431 -12.87 4.61 -0.39
C ALA A 431 -11.67 3.70 -0.76
N LEU A 432 -11.72 2.41 -0.43
CA LEU A 432 -10.63 1.46 -0.67
C LEU A 432 -10.83 0.61 -1.94
N GLN A 433 -11.94 0.80 -2.66
CA GLN A 433 -12.31 -0.05 -3.79
C GLN A 433 -11.29 -0.01 -4.93
N ASN A 434 -10.94 -1.19 -5.46
CA ASN A 434 -9.98 -1.38 -6.56
C ASN A 434 -8.57 -0.87 -6.23
N THR A 435 -8.19 -0.91 -4.95
CA THR A 435 -6.84 -0.58 -4.48
C THR A 435 -6.14 -1.86 -4.03
N TYR A 436 -4.90 -2.05 -4.47
CA TYR A 436 -4.01 -3.03 -3.87
C TYR A 436 -3.42 -2.44 -2.59
N ILE A 437 -3.82 -3.00 -1.45
CA ILE A 437 -3.41 -2.56 -0.12
C ILE A 437 -2.34 -3.50 0.40
N PHE A 438 -1.19 -2.96 0.77
CA PHE A 438 -0.02 -3.72 1.20
C PHE A 438 0.73 -2.98 2.31
N ALA A 439 1.67 -3.67 2.96
CA ALA A 439 2.46 -3.11 4.05
C ALA A 439 3.90 -3.56 4.02
N ASP A 440 4.72 -2.87 4.80
CA ASP A 440 6.07 -3.28 5.17
C ASP A 440 6.09 -3.80 6.62
N PHE A 441 6.72 -4.96 6.82
CA PHE A 441 6.82 -5.61 8.12
C PHE A 441 7.68 -4.83 9.14
N ILE A 442 8.67 -4.04 8.68
CA ILE A 442 9.65 -3.38 9.56
C ILE A 442 9.28 -1.93 9.85
N SER A 443 8.80 -1.18 8.85
CA SER A 443 8.39 0.21 9.06
C SER A 443 6.96 0.36 9.56
N ASP A 444 6.15 -0.71 9.48
CA ASP A 444 4.72 -0.71 9.79
C ASP A 444 3.88 0.20 8.88
N ASN A 445 4.47 0.74 7.82
CA ASN A 445 3.77 1.56 6.85
C ASN A 445 2.78 0.70 6.06
N VAL A 446 1.60 1.28 5.80
CA VAL A 446 0.56 0.71 4.95
C VAL A 446 0.33 1.64 3.78
N TRP A 447 0.21 1.06 2.59
CA TRP A 447 0.06 1.80 1.34
C TRP A 447 -1.03 1.22 0.45
N GLY A 448 -1.54 2.08 -0.42
CA GLY A 448 -2.44 1.73 -1.51
C GLY A 448 -1.83 2.05 -2.88
N ILE A 449 -2.09 1.21 -3.87
CA ILE A 449 -1.90 1.53 -5.29
C ILE A 449 -3.20 1.16 -6.04
N PRO A 450 -3.78 2.06 -6.84
CA PRO A 450 -4.90 1.72 -7.71
C PRO A 450 -4.55 0.55 -8.63
N THR A 451 -5.41 -0.46 -8.75
CA THR A 451 -5.11 -1.64 -9.57
C THR A 451 -4.91 -1.31 -11.05
N THR A 452 -5.43 -0.18 -11.51
CA THR A 452 -5.23 0.35 -12.87
C THR A 452 -3.79 0.74 -13.15
N ASP A 453 -2.98 1.01 -12.12
CA ASP A 453 -1.61 1.48 -12.27
C ASP A 453 -0.59 0.34 -12.20
N LEU A 454 -1.00 -0.84 -11.69
CA LEU A 454 -0.18 -2.04 -11.58
C LEU A 454 -0.03 -2.76 -12.93
N ILE A 455 0.60 -2.12 -13.92
CA ILE A 455 0.69 -2.61 -15.30
C ILE A 455 2.08 -3.18 -15.59
N ASN A 456 2.15 -4.42 -16.11
CA ASN A 456 3.43 -5.00 -16.54
C ASN A 456 4.14 -4.14 -17.59
N GLY A 457 5.44 -3.88 -17.35
CA GLY A 457 6.26 -2.98 -18.16
C GLY A 457 6.22 -1.51 -17.71
N GLN A 458 5.50 -1.21 -16.63
CA GLN A 458 5.54 0.07 -15.93
C GLN A 458 5.74 -0.20 -14.43
N THR A 459 6.70 0.48 -13.82
CA THR A 459 6.97 0.38 -12.39
C THR A 459 6.50 1.66 -11.72
N VAL A 460 5.48 1.56 -10.88
CA VAL A 460 5.01 2.66 -10.03
C VAL A 460 6.09 2.97 -8.99
N ALA A 461 6.52 4.22 -8.92
CA ALA A 461 7.50 4.65 -7.93
C ALA A 461 6.84 4.89 -6.58
N SER A 462 7.55 4.67 -5.48
CA SER A 462 6.96 4.80 -4.15
C SER A 462 6.40 6.19 -3.83
N SER A 463 6.88 7.25 -4.50
CA SER A 463 6.31 8.60 -4.43
C SER A 463 4.85 8.70 -4.84
N GLU A 464 4.35 7.74 -5.62
CA GLU A 464 2.98 7.66 -6.13
C GLU A 464 2.09 6.75 -5.26
N PHE A 465 2.61 6.19 -4.17
CA PHE A 465 1.81 5.37 -3.26
C PHE A 465 0.89 6.23 -2.40
N ILE A 466 -0.35 5.79 -2.27
CA ILE A 466 -1.34 6.33 -1.33
C ILE A 466 -0.88 5.94 0.08
N LEU A 467 -0.75 6.92 0.98
CA LEU A 467 -0.33 6.71 2.36
C LEU A 467 -1.53 6.34 3.23
N LEU A 468 -1.75 5.04 3.49
CA LEU A 468 -2.88 4.57 4.29
C LEU A 468 -2.55 4.38 5.78
N THR A 469 -1.29 4.60 6.17
CA THR A 469 -0.81 4.35 7.55
C THR A 469 -1.59 5.16 8.58
N ASP A 470 -1.84 6.44 8.29
CA ASP A 470 -2.46 7.36 9.24
C ASP A 470 -3.98 7.12 9.33
N ASP A 471 -4.64 6.83 8.20
CA ASP A 471 -6.07 6.47 8.14
C ASP A 471 -6.34 5.14 8.86
N PHE A 472 -5.37 4.23 8.85
CA PHE A 472 -5.51 2.90 9.44
C PHE A 472 -5.21 2.89 10.94
N THR A 473 -5.52 3.97 11.64
CA THR A 473 -5.34 4.08 13.09
C THR A 473 -6.31 3.14 13.85
N PRO A 474 -5.80 2.14 14.59
CA PRO A 474 -6.66 1.21 15.33
C PRO A 474 -7.33 1.84 16.56
N ASP A 475 -8.55 1.41 16.85
CA ASP A 475 -9.32 1.82 18.04
C ASP A 475 -8.62 1.44 19.35
N VAL A 476 -7.88 0.33 19.36
CA VAL A 476 -7.03 -0.12 20.46
C VAL A 476 -5.89 -0.99 19.94
N GLY A 477 -4.71 -0.83 20.54
CA GLY A 477 -3.49 -1.54 20.11
C GLY A 477 -2.70 -0.71 19.10
N SER A 478 -1.85 -1.38 18.33
CA SER A 478 -1.04 -0.81 17.26
C SER A 478 -1.05 -1.76 16.07
N LEU A 479 -1.03 -1.22 14.86
CA LEU A 479 -0.64 -1.98 13.68
C LEU A 479 0.89 -2.02 13.65
N ASP A 480 1.46 -3.11 14.15
CA ASP A 480 2.91 -3.32 14.20
C ASP A 480 3.27 -4.73 13.75
N SER A 481 4.44 -4.89 13.12
CA SER A 481 4.94 -6.14 12.56
C SER A 481 3.86 -6.85 11.74
N ILE A 482 3.28 -6.14 10.78
CA ILE A 482 2.17 -6.63 9.94
C ILE A 482 2.66 -7.83 9.14
N THR A 483 2.01 -8.98 9.29
CA THR A 483 2.43 -10.25 8.67
C THR A 483 1.48 -10.75 7.59
N ALA A 484 0.23 -10.26 7.58
CA ALA A 484 -0.69 -10.62 6.53
C ALA A 484 -1.85 -9.64 6.43
N PHE A 485 -2.35 -9.52 5.21
CA PHE A 485 -3.72 -9.12 4.93
C PHE A 485 -4.60 -10.34 4.69
N GLY A 486 -5.90 -10.22 4.91
CA GLY A 486 -6.86 -11.25 4.53
C GLY A 486 -8.26 -10.69 4.40
N THR A 487 -9.16 -11.44 3.79
CA THR A 487 -10.56 -11.05 3.64
C THR A 487 -11.50 -12.16 4.12
N ASP A 488 -12.70 -11.78 4.56
CA ASP A 488 -13.80 -12.72 4.77
C ASP A 488 -14.67 -12.88 3.51
N GLU A 489 -15.73 -13.70 3.58
CA GLU A 489 -16.61 -14.02 2.45
C GLU A 489 -17.29 -12.80 1.81
N VAL A 490 -17.42 -11.69 2.54
CA VAL A 490 -18.03 -10.45 2.03
C VAL A 490 -17.00 -9.37 1.69
N GLY A 491 -15.71 -9.70 1.78
CA GLY A 491 -14.61 -8.82 1.40
C GLY A 491 -14.18 -7.84 2.48
N ASN A 492 -14.60 -7.98 3.75
CA ASN A 492 -14.03 -7.13 4.80
C ASN A 492 -12.52 -7.36 4.88
N LEU A 493 -11.73 -6.29 4.96
CA LEU A 493 -10.28 -6.38 5.07
C LEU A 493 -9.87 -6.62 6.51
N TYR A 494 -8.91 -7.51 6.69
CA TYR A 494 -8.26 -7.77 7.95
C TYR A 494 -6.76 -7.54 7.83
N ILE A 495 -6.18 -6.99 8.89
CA ILE A 495 -4.73 -6.82 9.07
C ILE A 495 -4.30 -7.69 10.25
N VAL A 496 -3.25 -8.48 10.05
CA VAL A 496 -2.71 -9.43 11.02
C VAL A 496 -1.34 -8.95 11.48
N SER A 497 -1.16 -8.82 12.80
CA SER A 497 0.12 -8.48 13.42
C SER A 497 0.79 -9.72 13.98
N LEU A 498 2.11 -9.84 13.79
CA LEU A 498 2.92 -10.91 14.40
C LEU A 498 2.78 -10.95 15.94
N GLY A 499 2.49 -9.81 16.56
CA GLY A 499 2.26 -9.66 18.00
C GLY A 499 1.03 -10.42 18.52
N GLY A 500 0.15 -10.89 17.61
CA GLY A 500 -1.01 -11.69 17.95
C GLY A 500 -2.34 -10.96 17.87
N ASP A 501 -2.33 -9.72 17.38
CA ASP A 501 -3.53 -8.91 17.17
C ASP A 501 -4.04 -9.07 15.73
N VAL A 502 -5.36 -9.02 15.58
CA VAL A 502 -6.04 -8.98 14.27
C VAL A 502 -7.01 -7.82 14.28
N PHE A 503 -7.00 -7.04 13.21
CA PHE A 503 -7.80 -5.85 13.02
C PHE A 503 -8.72 -6.04 11.82
N ARG A 504 -9.92 -5.43 11.87
CA ARG A 504 -10.86 -5.38 10.75
C ARG A 504 -11.09 -3.93 10.37
N LEU A 505 -11.07 -3.64 9.07
CA LEU A 505 -11.48 -2.35 8.53
C LEU A 505 -13.00 -2.33 8.34
N GLU A 506 -13.63 -1.27 8.77
CA GLU A 506 -15.08 -1.06 8.73
C GLU A 506 -15.38 0.34 8.23
N ALA A 507 -16.47 0.51 7.49
CA ALA A 507 -16.96 1.86 7.15
C ALA A 507 -17.37 2.59 8.44
N GLN A 508 -16.90 3.83 8.60
CA GLN A 508 -17.26 4.69 9.71
C GLN A 508 -18.73 5.15 9.52
N ASN A 509 -19.57 4.94 10.54
CA ASN A 509 -21.01 5.26 10.49
C ASN A 509 -21.31 6.73 10.78
#